data_AF-A0A838NKT2-F1
#
_entry.id   AF-A0A838NKT2-F1
#
_cell.length_a   1.000
_cell.length_b   1.000
_cell.length_c   1.000
_cell.angle_alpha   90.00
_cell.angle_beta   90.00
_cell.angle_gamma   90.00
#
_symmetry.space_group_name_H-M   'P 1'
#
loop_
_entity.id
_entity.type
_entity.pdbx_description
1 polymer ?
#
loop_
_entity_poly.entity_id
_entity_poly.type
_entity_poly.pdbx_seq_one_letter_code
_entity_poly.pdbx_strand_id
1 'polypeptide(L)'
;MAPPAPRATGQWTDTLPPVPESYIDGPVRYHLAPALAWLDSTIPRRMGDLEQRRKAPDNERLSYAFAIERNPFALSVRGRSATLQTDVAYRARVWYNPPVLPEVGASCGLEGDAPRARLAVTMYARLAPDWTLHPRTRVVAAPLSETDGDKCTITALQIDVTDDVVEAARGALQKKADEAGARLAAVDLPGEARRIWQVLHDPIRITDSLWLTVNPTAVRIGVLQLESDTLLTHVGLSAYPRVLGGERPSPRVRRLPPPGDSTARTPVLHLLTEGRLPYDVASSILTRELRGTEIRVAAQKLAVDSLHLMGVGDGRLAVGLQVSGPVKGMLYAVGHPAYDTATSKLFMPDLQWDVGTRGVLTGALAWLGGKAV
;
A
#
# COMPACT_ATOMS: atom_id res chain seq x y z
N MET A 1 2.20 -43.68 -42.53
CA MET A 1 0.82 -43.47 -42.02
C MET A 1 0.96 -42.92 -40.62
N ALA A 2 0.37 -41.75 -40.30
CA ALA A 2 0.44 -41.21 -38.94
C ALA A 2 -0.49 -42.01 -38.01
N PRO A 3 -0.10 -42.34 -36.78
CA PRO A 3 -0.99 -42.98 -35.81
C PRO A 3 -2.18 -42.05 -35.49
N PRO A 4 -3.38 -42.59 -35.20
CA PRO A 4 -4.51 -41.78 -34.78
C PRO A 4 -4.23 -41.10 -33.44
N ALA A 5 -4.77 -39.89 -33.25
CA ALA A 5 -4.62 -39.18 -31.98
C ALA A 5 -5.30 -39.97 -30.83
N PRO A 6 -4.69 -40.02 -29.63
CA PRO A 6 -5.32 -40.61 -28.45
C PRO A 6 -6.65 -39.91 -28.14
N ARG A 7 -7.70 -40.69 -27.83
CA ARG A 7 -9.02 -40.14 -27.48
C ARG A 7 -9.13 -39.90 -25.99
N ALA A 8 -9.75 -38.77 -25.62
CA ALA A 8 -10.13 -38.51 -24.24
C ALA A 8 -11.26 -39.46 -23.81
N THR A 9 -11.06 -40.18 -22.72
CA THR A 9 -12.10 -40.99 -22.08
C THR A 9 -12.46 -40.36 -20.74
N GLY A 10 -13.72 -39.91 -20.58
CA GLY A 10 -14.26 -39.42 -19.31
C GLY A 10 -14.77 -37.98 -19.32
N GLN A 11 -15.62 -37.64 -18.35
CA GLN A 11 -16.07 -36.26 -18.09
C GLN A 11 -14.98 -35.48 -17.36
N TRP A 12 -14.80 -34.21 -17.74
CA TRP A 12 -13.84 -33.31 -17.12
C TRP A 12 -14.44 -32.75 -15.83
N THR A 13 -13.94 -33.18 -14.67
CA THR A 13 -14.32 -32.64 -13.36
C THR A 13 -13.17 -31.79 -12.84
N ASP A 14 -13.44 -30.51 -12.56
CA ASP A 14 -12.50 -29.63 -11.88
C ASP A 14 -12.44 -30.04 -10.40
N THR A 15 -11.32 -30.63 -9.98
CA THR A 15 -11.11 -31.18 -8.63
C THR A 15 -10.14 -30.36 -7.80
N LEU A 16 -9.65 -29.23 -8.32
CA LEU A 16 -8.65 -28.43 -7.61
C LEU A 16 -9.29 -27.72 -6.41
N PRO A 17 -8.68 -27.80 -5.20
CA PRO A 17 -9.16 -27.05 -4.05
C PRO A 17 -9.02 -25.54 -4.32
N PRO A 18 -9.91 -24.71 -3.76
CA PRO A 18 -9.79 -23.26 -3.88
C PRO A 18 -8.47 -22.80 -3.28
N VAL A 19 -7.74 -21.97 -4.03
CA VAL A 19 -6.45 -21.41 -3.58
C VAL A 19 -6.71 -20.47 -2.39
N PRO A 20 -5.96 -20.58 -1.29
CA PRO A 20 -6.07 -19.65 -0.16
C PRO A 20 -5.78 -18.20 -0.56
N GLU A 21 -6.26 -17.25 0.24
CA GLU A 21 -6.03 -15.82 0.00
C GLU A 21 -4.53 -15.49 0.11
N SER A 22 -4.02 -14.76 -0.88
CA SER A 22 -2.69 -14.15 -0.81
C SER A 22 -2.76 -12.79 -0.13
N TYR A 23 -1.71 -12.44 0.59
CA TYR A 23 -1.60 -11.12 1.20
C TYR A 23 -0.18 -10.58 1.17
N ILE A 24 -0.07 -9.26 1.05
CA ILE A 24 1.16 -8.51 1.20
C ILE A 24 0.91 -7.36 2.17
N ASP A 25 1.76 -7.22 3.17
CA ASP A 25 1.76 -6.08 4.08
C ASP A 25 3.11 -5.36 3.96
N GLY A 26 3.09 -4.11 3.50
CA GLY A 26 4.30 -3.33 3.21
C GLY A 26 4.35 -2.03 4.02
N PRO A 27 5.54 -1.58 4.47
CA PRO A 27 5.69 -0.32 5.17
C PRO A 27 5.66 0.85 4.17
N VAL A 28 4.80 1.82 4.44
CA VAL A 28 4.81 3.15 3.82
C VAL A 28 5.52 4.09 4.76
N ARG A 29 6.56 4.76 4.23
CA ARG A 29 7.41 5.70 4.97
C ARG A 29 7.22 7.09 4.41
N TYR A 30 7.03 8.06 5.28
CA TYR A 30 6.95 9.47 4.92
C TYR A 30 7.89 10.29 5.82
N HIS A 31 8.90 10.90 5.21
CA HIS A 31 9.86 11.73 5.94
C HIS A 31 9.23 13.08 6.28
N LEU A 32 9.04 13.34 7.57
CA LEU A 32 8.40 14.56 8.07
C LEU A 32 9.38 15.72 8.26
N ALA A 33 10.70 15.49 8.22
CA ALA A 33 11.70 16.54 8.42
C ALA A 33 11.48 17.80 7.54
N PRO A 34 11.20 17.70 6.22
CA PRO A 34 10.93 18.88 5.40
C PRO A 34 9.67 19.63 5.83
N ALA A 35 8.62 18.91 6.20
CA ALA A 35 7.36 19.50 6.64
C ALA A 35 7.51 20.19 8.00
N LEU A 36 8.27 19.60 8.93
CA LEU A 36 8.58 20.19 10.23
C LEU A 36 9.48 21.42 10.09
N ALA A 37 10.50 21.38 9.23
CA ALA A 37 11.36 22.53 8.93
C ALA A 37 10.58 23.67 8.26
N TRP A 38 9.66 23.35 7.35
CA TRP A 38 8.75 24.32 6.76
C TRP A 38 7.83 24.96 7.82
N LEU A 39 7.26 24.15 8.71
CA LEU A 39 6.42 24.65 9.80
C LEU A 39 7.22 25.56 10.74
N ASP A 40 8.45 25.18 11.08
CA ASP A 40 9.33 25.95 11.95
C ASP A 40 9.79 27.28 11.33
N SER A 41 9.95 27.34 10.01
CA SER A 41 10.28 28.58 9.30
C SER A 41 9.06 29.48 9.07
N THR A 42 7.87 28.89 8.89
CA THR A 42 6.62 29.63 8.64
C THR A 42 6.06 30.27 9.91
N ILE A 43 6.19 29.60 11.06
CA ILE A 43 5.77 30.14 12.36
C ILE A 43 7.01 30.75 13.03
N PRO A 44 7.15 32.09 13.11
CA PRO A 44 8.32 32.71 13.70
C PRO A 44 8.58 32.23 15.13
N ARG A 45 9.85 32.15 15.53
CA ARG A 45 10.20 31.84 16.93
C ARG A 45 9.77 32.95 17.88
N ARG A 46 9.72 34.20 17.41
CA ARG A 46 9.23 35.36 18.15
C ARG A 46 8.01 35.93 17.46
N MET A 47 6.94 36.09 18.22
CA MET A 47 5.64 36.55 17.71
C MET A 47 5.11 37.67 18.58
N GLY A 48 4.54 38.69 17.94
CA GLY A 48 4.02 39.86 18.64
C GLY A 48 5.11 40.86 19.02
N ASP A 49 4.66 42.02 19.47
CA ASP A 49 5.48 43.16 19.88
C ASP A 49 4.74 43.86 21.02
N LEU A 50 5.44 44.14 22.12
CA LEU A 50 4.88 44.77 23.32
C LEU A 50 4.59 46.26 23.14
N GLU A 51 5.12 46.88 22.08
CA GLU A 51 4.81 48.25 21.70
C GLU A 51 3.61 48.32 20.74
N GLN A 52 3.24 47.20 20.10
CA GLN A 52 2.13 47.14 19.18
C GLN A 52 0.80 46.93 19.92
N ARG A 53 0.20 48.03 20.36
CA ARG A 53 -1.11 48.02 21.03
C ARG A 53 -2.25 47.62 20.09
N ARG A 54 -3.03 46.61 20.49
CA ARG A 54 -4.20 46.06 19.78
C ARG A 54 -5.44 46.25 20.63
N LYS A 55 -6.61 46.50 20.03
CA LYS A 55 -7.89 46.52 20.76
C LYS A 55 -8.37 45.09 20.98
N ALA A 56 -8.96 44.82 22.14
CA ALA A 56 -9.62 43.54 22.40
C ALA A 56 -10.85 43.41 21.49
N PRO A 57 -11.10 42.23 20.88
CA PRO A 57 -12.24 42.04 19.97
C PRO A 57 -13.59 42.33 20.61
N ASP A 58 -13.74 41.98 21.89
CA ASP A 58 -15.01 42.01 22.61
C ASP A 58 -15.13 43.18 23.59
N ASN A 59 -14.11 44.05 23.67
CA ASN A 59 -14.10 45.18 24.59
C ASN A 59 -13.27 46.35 24.06
N GLU A 60 -13.93 47.39 23.54
CA GLU A 60 -13.26 48.57 22.97
C GLU A 60 -12.45 49.40 23.98
N ARG A 61 -12.73 49.23 25.28
CA ARG A 61 -11.99 49.88 26.37
C ARG A 61 -10.75 49.11 26.79
N LEU A 62 -10.61 47.87 26.34
CA LEU A 62 -9.46 47.03 26.62
C LEU A 62 -8.53 47.02 25.40
N SER A 63 -7.26 47.28 25.65
CA SER A 63 -6.21 47.09 24.67
C SER A 63 -5.12 46.21 25.25
N TYR A 64 -4.41 45.49 24.39
CA TYR A 64 -3.36 44.58 24.79
C TYR A 64 -2.23 44.55 23.77
N ALA A 65 -1.04 44.22 24.24
CA ALA A 65 0.12 43.90 23.43
C ALA A 65 0.77 42.66 24.03
N PHE A 66 1.33 41.79 23.19
CA PHE A 66 1.95 40.56 23.65
C PHE A 66 3.21 40.29 22.85
N ALA A 67 4.16 39.62 23.50
CA ALA A 67 5.31 39.03 22.84
C ALA A 67 5.48 37.59 23.33
N ILE A 68 5.66 36.67 22.41
CA ILE A 68 5.81 35.24 22.66
C ILE A 68 7.11 34.77 22.01
N GLU A 69 7.91 34.03 22.76
CA GLU A 69 9.09 33.32 22.28
C GLU A 69 8.87 31.81 22.43
N ARG A 70 8.85 31.09 21.31
CA ARG A 70 8.59 29.64 21.29
C ARG A 70 9.87 28.83 21.16
N ASN A 71 9.87 27.66 21.78
CA ASN A 71 10.83 26.60 21.49
C ASN A 71 10.50 25.91 20.15
N PRO A 72 11.44 25.11 19.60
CA PRO A 72 11.16 24.25 18.45
C PRO A 72 9.96 23.33 18.71
N PHE A 73 9.24 22.97 17.66
CA PHE A 73 8.12 22.04 17.81
C PHE A 73 8.63 20.61 18.05
N ALA A 74 7.97 19.90 18.96
CA ALA A 74 8.11 18.46 19.11
C ALA A 74 6.85 17.78 18.58
N LEU A 75 7.02 16.82 17.67
CA LEU A 75 5.94 15.98 17.16
C LEU A 75 6.01 14.61 17.83
N SER A 76 4.86 14.09 18.26
CA SER A 76 4.72 12.70 18.68
C SER A 76 3.50 12.07 18.01
N VAL A 77 3.58 10.79 17.69
CA VAL A 77 2.49 10.03 17.07
C VAL A 77 2.19 8.82 17.93
N ARG A 78 0.91 8.64 18.27
CA ARG A 78 0.42 7.49 19.04
C ARG A 78 -0.83 6.94 18.37
N GLY A 79 -0.66 5.81 17.67
CA GLY A 79 -1.77 5.14 17.00
C GLY A 79 -2.34 5.95 15.85
N ARG A 80 -3.53 6.54 16.05
CA ARG A 80 -4.23 7.42 15.08
C ARG A 80 -4.24 8.88 15.49
N SER A 81 -3.40 9.24 16.46
CA SER A 81 -3.27 10.61 16.94
C SER A 81 -1.86 11.14 16.71
N ALA A 82 -1.77 12.40 16.31
CA ALA A 82 -0.52 13.14 16.21
C ALA A 82 -0.62 14.37 17.13
N THR A 83 0.36 14.55 18.01
CA THR A 83 0.43 15.70 18.92
C THR A 83 1.66 16.53 18.57
N LEU A 84 1.40 17.77 18.18
CA LEU A 84 2.42 18.81 18.02
C LEU A 84 2.45 19.65 19.28
N GLN A 85 3.61 19.79 19.93
CA GLN A 85 3.75 20.57 21.15
C GLN A 85 4.93 21.54 21.07
N THR A 86 4.83 22.65 21.80
CA THR A 86 5.92 23.59 22.03
C THR A 86 5.74 24.26 23.38
N ASP A 87 6.85 24.62 24.01
CA ASP A 87 6.87 25.43 25.21
C ASP A 87 7.16 26.88 24.78
N VAL A 88 6.43 27.82 25.35
CA VAL A 88 6.53 29.24 25.01
C VAL A 88 6.79 30.06 26.26
N ALA A 89 7.65 31.06 26.16
CA ALA A 89 7.75 32.16 27.11
C ALA A 89 6.90 33.32 26.59
N TYR A 90 6.06 33.92 27.43
CA TYR A 90 5.14 34.97 27.00
C TYR A 90 5.20 36.18 27.93
N ARG A 91 4.96 37.35 27.32
CA ARG A 91 4.86 38.64 27.99
C ARG A 91 3.64 39.37 27.48
N ALA A 92 2.99 40.10 28.36
CA ALA A 92 1.79 40.86 28.00
C ALA A 92 1.80 42.24 28.67
N ARG A 93 1.26 43.21 27.94
CA ARG A 93 0.81 44.50 28.46
C ARG A 93 -0.66 44.66 28.15
N VAL A 94 -1.41 45.18 29.10
CA VAL A 94 -2.84 45.42 28.99
C VAL A 94 -3.11 46.84 29.44
N TRP A 95 -3.97 47.53 28.71
CA TRP A 95 -4.43 48.88 29.02
C TRP A 95 -5.94 48.87 29.05
N TYR A 96 -6.52 49.34 30.15
CA TYR A 96 -7.95 49.49 30.30
C TYR A 96 -8.29 50.97 30.46
N ASN A 97 -9.19 51.47 29.61
CA ASN A 97 -9.65 52.86 29.60
C ASN A 97 -11.04 52.95 30.26
N PRO A 98 -11.15 53.26 31.57
CA PRO A 98 -12.42 53.34 32.26
C PRO A 98 -13.20 54.62 31.84
N PRO A 99 -14.53 54.63 31.92
CA PRO A 99 -15.33 55.75 31.42
C PRO A 99 -15.12 57.11 32.14
N VAL A 100 -14.64 57.10 33.38
CA VAL A 100 -14.53 58.30 34.23
C VAL A 100 -13.16 58.44 34.92
N LEU A 101 -12.23 57.51 34.66
CA LEU A 101 -10.90 57.49 35.28
C LEU A 101 -9.81 57.49 34.20
N PRO A 102 -8.58 57.91 34.52
CA PRO A 102 -7.44 57.73 33.62
C PRO A 102 -7.24 56.27 33.23
N GLU A 103 -6.67 56.06 32.05
CA GLU A 103 -6.30 54.72 31.58
C GLU A 103 -5.32 54.05 32.55
N VAL A 104 -5.58 52.78 32.87
CA VAL A 104 -4.74 51.98 33.75
C VAL A 104 -4.01 50.93 32.93
N GLY A 105 -2.69 50.89 33.10
CA GLY A 105 -1.80 49.91 32.48
C GLY A 105 -1.43 48.80 33.45
N ALA A 106 -1.34 47.59 32.91
CA ALA A 106 -0.98 46.37 33.60
C ALA A 106 0.01 45.59 32.75
N SER A 107 0.94 44.86 33.36
CA SER A 107 1.88 44.01 32.64
C SER A 107 2.20 42.74 33.39
N CYS A 108 2.64 41.73 32.64
CA CYS A 108 3.08 40.44 33.16
C CYS A 108 4.30 39.95 32.36
N GLY A 109 5.28 39.37 33.07
CA GLY A 109 6.54 38.88 32.50
C GLY A 109 7.53 39.96 32.05
N LEU A 110 7.34 41.21 32.49
CA LEU A 110 8.25 42.33 32.23
C LEU A 110 9.32 42.51 33.32
N GLU A 111 9.01 42.10 34.55
CA GLU A 111 9.91 42.14 35.68
C GLU A 111 10.31 40.70 36.01
N GLY A 112 11.61 40.38 35.92
CA GLY A 112 12.12 39.02 36.11
C GLY A 112 11.96 38.12 34.88
N ASP A 113 11.84 36.81 35.13
CA ASP A 113 11.70 35.81 34.07
C ASP A 113 10.29 35.84 33.44
N ALA A 114 10.22 35.57 32.14
CA ALA A 114 8.94 35.50 31.46
C ALA A 114 8.19 34.20 31.81
N PRO A 115 6.90 34.28 32.16
CA PRO A 115 6.07 33.10 32.37
C PRO A 115 6.11 32.14 31.19
N ARG A 116 6.12 30.84 31.48
CA ARG A 116 6.12 29.81 30.44
C ARG A 116 4.82 29.01 30.43
N ALA A 117 4.38 28.66 29.23
CA ALA A 117 3.23 27.83 28.99
C ALA A 117 3.57 26.72 27.99
N ARG A 118 2.91 25.57 28.15
CA ARG A 118 2.94 24.49 27.16
C ARG A 118 1.72 24.58 26.26
N LEU A 119 1.96 24.61 24.96
CA LEU A 119 0.92 24.57 23.94
C LEU A 119 1.00 23.23 23.21
N ALA A 120 -0.10 22.49 23.19
CA ALA A 120 -0.18 21.20 22.52
C ALA A 120 -1.44 21.10 21.65
N VAL A 121 -1.26 20.75 20.39
CA VAL A 121 -2.32 20.49 19.42
C VAL A 121 -2.33 19.00 19.11
N THR A 122 -3.38 18.30 19.51
CA THR A 122 -3.58 16.89 19.18
C THR A 122 -4.61 16.75 18.07
N MET A 123 -4.23 16.09 16.99
CA MET A 123 -5.11 15.74 15.88
C MET A 123 -5.39 14.24 15.89
N TYR A 124 -6.66 13.88 15.96
CA TYR A 124 -7.17 12.52 15.83
C TYR A 124 -7.71 12.33 14.42
N ALA A 125 -7.16 11.40 13.64
CA ALA A 125 -7.57 11.15 12.27
C ALA A 125 -8.31 9.81 12.18
N ARG A 126 -9.59 9.83 11.80
CA ARG A 126 -10.38 8.62 11.55
C ARG A 126 -10.65 8.48 10.06
N LEU A 127 -10.24 7.35 9.47
CA LEU A 127 -10.63 6.99 8.12
C LEU A 127 -12.00 6.29 8.16
N ALA A 128 -12.97 6.80 7.40
CA ALA A 128 -14.30 6.24 7.30
C ALA A 128 -14.37 5.10 6.24
N PRO A 129 -15.45 4.29 6.26
CA PRO A 129 -15.66 3.21 5.28
C PRO A 129 -15.66 3.65 3.81
N ASP A 130 -15.98 4.91 3.54
CA ASP A 130 -15.98 5.54 2.21
C ASP A 130 -14.64 6.17 1.83
N TRP A 131 -13.58 5.89 2.61
CA TRP A 131 -12.23 6.41 2.46
C TRP A 131 -12.09 7.92 2.72
N THR A 132 -13.10 8.57 3.31
CA THR A 132 -12.99 9.96 3.74
C THR A 132 -12.27 10.08 5.09
N LEU A 133 -11.50 11.14 5.25
CA LEU A 133 -10.77 11.41 6.49
C LEU A 133 -11.58 12.39 7.35
N HIS A 134 -11.85 12.00 8.58
CA HIS A 134 -12.50 12.85 9.58
C HIS A 134 -11.51 13.22 10.69
N PRO A 135 -10.76 14.32 10.53
CA PRO A 135 -9.91 14.83 11.58
C PRO A 135 -10.76 15.49 12.67
N ARG A 136 -10.34 15.30 13.91
CA ARG A 136 -10.80 16.07 15.07
C ARG A 136 -9.59 16.63 15.79
N THR A 137 -9.63 17.90 16.15
CA THR A 137 -8.51 18.53 16.84
C THR A 137 -8.88 18.83 18.28
N ARG A 138 -7.86 18.84 19.13
CA ARG A 138 -7.97 19.25 20.52
C ARG A 138 -6.73 20.05 20.87
N VAL A 139 -6.93 21.27 21.35
CA VAL A 139 -5.87 22.09 21.90
C VAL A 139 -5.85 22.03 23.42
N VAL A 140 -4.66 21.88 23.96
CA VAL A 140 -4.34 22.06 25.37
C VAL A 140 -3.34 23.21 25.47
N ALA A 141 -3.66 24.18 26.31
CA ALA A 141 -2.74 25.22 26.73
C ALA A 141 -2.76 25.22 28.26
N ALA A 142 -1.60 25.26 28.89
CA ALA A 142 -1.45 25.27 30.35
C ALA A 142 -0.13 25.95 30.74
N PRO A 143 -0.03 26.56 31.93
CA PRO A 143 1.26 26.99 32.46
C PRO A 143 2.21 25.78 32.57
N LEU A 144 3.51 26.03 32.45
CA LEU A 144 4.50 24.95 32.48
C LEU A 144 4.67 24.35 33.88
N SER A 145 4.44 25.15 34.92
CA SER A 145 4.40 24.74 36.31
C SER A 145 3.42 25.61 37.12
N GLU A 146 3.06 25.14 38.32
CA GLU A 146 2.22 25.89 39.27
C GLU A 146 2.99 26.95 40.07
N THR A 147 4.29 27.09 39.80
CA THR A 147 5.14 28.06 40.50
C THR A 147 4.88 29.49 40.00
N ASP A 148 5.12 30.47 40.86
CA ASP A 148 4.87 31.88 40.53
C ASP A 148 5.65 32.36 39.29
N GLY A 149 6.77 31.70 38.94
CA GLY A 149 7.55 32.00 37.75
C GLY A 149 6.87 31.69 36.42
N ASP A 150 5.85 30.82 36.40
CA ASP A 150 5.08 30.49 35.18
C ASP A 150 3.66 31.07 35.18
N LYS A 151 3.32 31.83 36.24
CA LYS A 151 2.05 32.54 36.37
C LYS A 151 2.15 33.96 35.84
N CYS A 152 1.08 34.41 35.21
CA CYS A 152 0.92 35.76 34.71
C CYS A 152 0.26 36.66 35.75
N THR A 153 1.03 37.09 36.73
CA THR A 153 0.56 38.04 37.76
C THR A 153 0.77 39.48 37.28
N ILE A 154 -0.30 40.27 37.28
CA ILE A 154 -0.25 41.68 36.88
C ILE A 154 0.41 42.52 37.98
N THR A 155 1.54 43.17 37.65
CA THR A 155 2.41 43.87 38.61
C THR A 155 1.70 44.91 39.48
N ALA A 156 0.77 45.68 38.91
CA ALA A 156 0.13 46.83 39.59
C ALA A 156 -0.96 46.44 40.61
N LEU A 157 -1.55 45.25 40.50
CA LEU A 157 -2.71 44.82 41.32
C LEU A 157 -2.53 43.43 41.95
N GLN A 158 -1.42 42.73 41.68
CA GLN A 158 -1.18 41.35 42.14
C GLN A 158 -2.33 40.39 41.76
N ILE A 159 -2.94 40.61 40.59
CA ILE A 159 -4.02 39.77 40.06
C ILE A 159 -3.39 38.73 39.15
N ASP A 160 -3.64 37.45 39.44
CA ASP A 160 -3.29 36.34 38.57
C ASP A 160 -4.28 36.25 37.40
N VAL A 161 -3.80 36.45 36.18
CA VAL A 161 -4.58 36.34 34.94
C VAL A 161 -4.08 35.19 34.05
N THR A 162 -3.34 34.24 34.62
CA THR A 162 -2.75 33.11 33.89
C THR A 162 -3.81 32.36 33.09
N ASP A 163 -4.93 32.02 33.74
CA ASP A 163 -6.01 31.24 33.13
C ASP A 163 -6.64 31.98 31.95
N ASP A 164 -6.88 33.29 32.07
CA ASP A 164 -7.45 34.11 31.00
C ASP A 164 -6.52 34.15 29.77
N VAL A 165 -5.21 34.31 29.99
CA VAL A 165 -4.21 34.34 28.92
C VAL A 165 -4.10 32.98 28.22
N VAL A 166 -4.06 31.91 29.01
CA VAL A 166 -3.94 30.54 28.50
C VAL A 166 -5.21 30.11 27.75
N GLU A 167 -6.40 30.44 28.25
CA GLU A 167 -7.66 30.15 27.56
C GLU A 167 -7.84 30.98 26.29
N ALA A 168 -7.43 32.25 26.28
CA ALA A 168 -7.40 33.05 25.06
C ALA A 168 -6.47 32.43 24.00
N ALA A 169 -5.27 31.98 24.40
CA ALA A 169 -4.35 31.28 23.52
C ALA A 169 -4.94 29.95 23.00
N ARG A 170 -5.58 29.18 23.89
CA ARG A 170 -6.28 27.93 23.54
C ARG A 170 -7.36 28.16 22.49
N GLY A 171 -8.23 29.16 22.67
CA GLY A 171 -9.30 29.48 21.72
C GLY A 171 -8.76 29.88 20.34
N ALA A 172 -7.73 30.75 20.31
CA ALA A 172 -7.08 31.17 19.08
C ALA A 172 -6.44 29.99 18.33
N LEU A 173 -5.73 29.12 19.05
CA LEU A 173 -5.10 27.92 18.50
C LEU A 173 -6.13 26.88 18.05
N GLN A 174 -7.23 26.69 18.80
CA GLN A 174 -8.30 25.76 18.45
C GLN A 174 -8.91 26.12 17.10
N LYS A 175 -9.20 27.41 16.88
CA LYS A 175 -9.68 27.89 15.57
C LYS A 175 -8.71 27.55 14.43
N LYS A 176 -7.40 27.75 14.64
CA LYS A 176 -6.38 27.42 13.63
C LYS A 176 -6.19 25.92 13.43
N ALA A 177 -6.28 25.14 14.50
CA ALA A 177 -6.25 23.68 14.42
C ALA A 177 -7.46 23.16 13.62
N ASP A 178 -8.66 23.71 13.84
CA ASP A 178 -9.86 23.33 13.10
C ASP A 178 -9.80 23.73 11.61
N GLU A 179 -9.25 24.91 11.29
CA GLU A 179 -8.96 25.32 9.91
C GLU A 179 -8.00 24.32 9.22
N ALA A 180 -6.94 23.89 9.91
CA ALA A 180 -5.99 22.90 9.40
C ALA A 180 -6.65 21.51 9.24
N GLY A 181 -7.47 21.10 10.21
CA GLY A 181 -8.27 19.88 10.14
C GLY A 181 -9.22 19.88 8.95
N ALA A 182 -9.91 21.00 8.69
CA ALA A 182 -10.81 21.13 7.53
C ALA A 182 -10.05 20.99 6.19
N ARG A 183 -8.85 21.55 6.08
CA ARG A 183 -7.99 21.37 4.89
C ARG A 183 -7.57 19.92 4.70
N LEU A 184 -7.23 19.22 5.78
CA LEU A 184 -6.88 17.80 5.72
C LEU A 184 -8.09 16.94 5.33
N ALA A 185 -9.28 17.27 5.82
CA ALA A 185 -10.53 16.59 5.46
C ALA A 185 -10.90 16.77 3.97
N ALA A 186 -10.43 17.85 3.33
CA ALA A 186 -10.71 18.15 1.93
C ALA A 186 -9.82 17.37 0.93
N VAL A 187 -8.84 16.59 1.41
CA VAL A 187 -8.01 15.76 0.53
C VAL A 187 -8.86 14.63 -0.08
N ASP A 188 -8.82 14.48 -1.41
CA ASP A 188 -9.55 13.43 -2.15
C ASP A 188 -8.87 12.05 -2.03
N LEU A 189 -8.77 11.54 -0.81
CA LEU A 189 -8.36 10.16 -0.55
C LEU A 189 -9.28 9.12 -1.23
N PRO A 190 -10.62 9.30 -1.28
CA PRO A 190 -11.48 8.36 -1.99
C PRO A 190 -11.15 8.27 -3.49
N GLY A 191 -10.83 9.37 -4.14
CA GLY A 191 -10.39 9.40 -5.55
C GLY A 191 -9.05 8.70 -5.76
N GLU A 192 -8.07 8.98 -4.91
CA GLU A 192 -6.76 8.34 -4.99
C GLU A 192 -6.85 6.82 -4.76
N ALA A 193 -7.58 6.39 -3.73
CA ALA A 193 -7.79 4.98 -3.43
C ALA A 193 -8.49 4.26 -4.59
N ARG A 194 -9.52 4.87 -5.19
CA ARG A 194 -10.19 4.32 -6.38
C ARG A 194 -9.25 4.19 -7.58
N ARG A 195 -8.38 5.18 -7.82
CA ARG A 195 -7.42 5.14 -8.92
C ARG A 195 -6.43 3.99 -8.76
N ILE A 196 -5.83 3.85 -7.57
CA ILE A 196 -4.90 2.75 -7.27
C ILE A 196 -5.63 1.40 -7.37
N TRP A 197 -6.86 1.31 -6.84
CA TRP A 197 -7.67 0.09 -6.90
C TRP A 197 -7.97 -0.34 -8.34
N GLN A 198 -8.23 0.60 -9.25
CA GLN A 198 -8.41 0.32 -10.68
C GLN A 198 -7.12 -0.23 -11.31
N VAL A 199 -5.97 0.39 -11.01
CA VAL A 199 -4.66 -0.08 -11.50
C VAL A 199 -4.37 -1.51 -11.03
N LEU A 200 -4.69 -1.85 -9.78
CA LEU A 200 -4.51 -3.21 -9.25
C LEU A 200 -5.37 -4.27 -9.96
N HIS A 201 -6.45 -3.88 -10.65
CA HIS A 201 -7.27 -4.80 -11.43
C HIS A 201 -6.78 -4.95 -12.88
N ASP A 202 -5.84 -4.11 -13.33
CA ASP A 202 -5.33 -4.20 -14.68
C ASP A 202 -4.39 -5.40 -14.83
N PRO A 203 -4.60 -6.29 -15.83
CA PRO A 203 -3.74 -7.44 -16.03
C PRO A 203 -2.31 -7.04 -16.38
N ILE A 204 -1.36 -7.62 -15.64
CA ILE A 204 0.07 -7.40 -15.81
C ILE A 204 0.60 -8.44 -16.79
N ARG A 205 1.23 -7.98 -17.87
CA ARG A 205 1.86 -8.86 -18.86
C ARG A 205 3.10 -9.51 -18.27
N ILE A 206 3.17 -10.85 -18.26
CA ILE A 206 4.38 -11.60 -17.91
C ILE A 206 5.17 -11.91 -19.19
N THR A 207 4.48 -12.47 -20.19
CA THR A 207 5.02 -12.75 -21.52
C THR A 207 3.98 -12.37 -22.57
N ASP A 208 4.28 -12.61 -23.85
CA ASP A 208 3.33 -12.40 -24.96
C ASP A 208 2.04 -13.22 -24.81
N SER A 209 2.07 -14.31 -24.04
CA SER A 209 0.96 -15.25 -23.91
C SER A 209 0.58 -15.56 -22.46
N LEU A 210 1.16 -14.85 -21.47
CA LEU A 210 0.89 -15.03 -20.05
C LEU A 210 0.61 -13.69 -19.38
N TRP A 211 -0.49 -13.64 -18.62
CA TRP A 211 -0.97 -12.46 -17.92
C TRP A 211 -1.22 -12.76 -16.44
N LEU A 212 -0.73 -11.91 -15.55
CA LEU A 212 -1.05 -11.94 -14.12
C LEU A 212 -2.25 -11.02 -13.85
N THR A 213 -3.26 -11.56 -13.19
CA THR A 213 -4.36 -10.78 -12.61
C THR A 213 -4.24 -10.84 -11.09
N VAL A 214 -4.35 -9.70 -10.40
CA VAL A 214 -4.18 -9.65 -8.94
C VAL A 214 -5.47 -10.08 -8.23
N ASN A 215 -6.64 -9.67 -8.73
CA ASN A 215 -7.96 -9.89 -8.11
C ASN A 215 -8.00 -9.51 -6.62
N PRO A 216 -7.80 -8.22 -6.29
CA PRO A 216 -7.76 -7.78 -4.91
C PRO A 216 -9.14 -7.83 -4.25
N THR A 217 -9.15 -8.08 -2.93
CA THR A 217 -10.37 -8.29 -2.13
C THR A 217 -10.50 -7.32 -0.97
N ALA A 218 -9.38 -6.90 -0.36
CA ALA A 218 -9.36 -5.97 0.76
C ALA A 218 -8.08 -5.15 0.76
N VAL A 219 -8.18 -3.91 1.28
CA VAL A 219 -7.03 -3.08 1.63
C VAL A 219 -7.06 -2.86 3.14
N ARG A 220 -5.92 -3.04 3.80
CA ARG A 220 -5.76 -2.85 5.24
C ARG A 220 -4.80 -1.70 5.51
N ILE A 221 -5.08 -0.90 6.52
CA ILE A 221 -4.23 0.23 6.90
C ILE A 221 -3.89 0.10 8.38
N GLY A 222 -2.60 0.11 8.67
CA GLY A 222 -2.04 0.04 10.00
C GLY A 222 -2.14 1.37 10.73
N VAL A 223 -1.83 1.34 12.01
CA VAL A 223 -1.67 2.57 12.80
C VAL A 223 -0.44 3.35 12.36
N LEU A 224 -0.41 4.64 12.67
CA LEU A 224 0.75 5.49 12.44
C LEU A 224 1.76 5.31 13.59
N GLN A 225 3.03 5.26 13.23
CA GLN A 225 4.17 5.23 14.13
C GLN A 225 5.16 6.31 13.70
N LEU A 226 5.86 6.91 14.66
CA LEU A 226 6.91 7.88 14.38
C LEU A 226 8.25 7.28 14.82
N GLU A 227 9.14 7.06 13.86
CA GLU A 227 10.52 6.64 14.09
C GLU A 227 11.44 7.81 13.73
N SER A 228 12.00 8.45 14.75
CA SER A 228 12.76 9.71 14.59
C SER A 228 11.93 10.81 13.91
N ASP A 229 12.20 11.08 12.63
CA ASP A 229 11.52 12.07 11.79
C ASP A 229 10.65 11.43 10.70
N THR A 230 10.48 10.11 10.74
CA THR A 230 9.80 9.35 9.68
C THR A 230 8.49 8.77 10.20
N LEU A 231 7.39 9.16 9.56
CA LEU A 231 6.08 8.57 9.77
C LEU A 231 6.04 7.21 9.07
N LEU A 232 5.79 6.15 9.83
CA LEU A 232 5.66 4.79 9.35
C LEU A 232 4.22 4.32 9.52
N THR A 233 3.69 3.68 8.48
CA THR A 233 2.42 2.94 8.54
C THR A 233 2.52 1.71 7.66
N HIS A 234 1.72 0.69 7.94
CA HIS A 234 1.65 -0.50 7.11
C HIS A 234 0.41 -0.47 6.23
N VAL A 235 0.58 -0.74 4.94
CA VAL A 235 -0.54 -0.93 4.02
C VAL A 235 -0.53 -2.37 3.56
N GLY A 236 -1.66 -3.03 3.79
CA GLY A 236 -1.90 -4.42 3.45
C GLY A 236 -2.83 -4.55 2.25
N LEU A 237 -2.58 -5.53 1.39
CA LEU A 237 -3.46 -5.94 0.30
C LEU A 237 -3.76 -7.43 0.45
N SER A 238 -5.03 -7.80 0.36
CA SER A 238 -5.47 -9.19 0.16
C SER A 238 -5.94 -9.39 -1.27
N ALA A 239 -5.64 -10.56 -1.84
CA ALA A 239 -5.85 -10.83 -3.25
C ALA A 239 -5.88 -12.33 -3.57
N TYR A 240 -6.46 -12.68 -4.73
CA TYR A 240 -6.42 -14.02 -5.32
C TYR A 240 -5.71 -13.97 -6.69
N PRO A 241 -4.37 -13.91 -6.69
CA PRO A 241 -3.62 -13.74 -7.93
C PRO A 241 -3.77 -14.97 -8.83
N ARG A 242 -3.92 -14.72 -10.14
CA ARG A 242 -4.02 -15.77 -11.16
C ARG A 242 -3.16 -15.46 -12.37
N VAL A 243 -2.44 -16.45 -12.84
CA VAL A 243 -1.74 -16.42 -14.13
C VAL A 243 -2.61 -17.07 -15.19
N LEU A 244 -2.96 -16.32 -16.21
CA LEU A 244 -3.82 -16.74 -17.31
C LEU A 244 -3.03 -16.79 -18.62
N GLY A 245 -3.10 -17.92 -19.30
CA GLY A 245 -2.54 -18.09 -20.63
C GLY A 245 -3.49 -17.64 -21.74
N GLY A 246 -2.96 -16.95 -22.74
CA GLY A 246 -3.68 -16.51 -23.94
C GLY A 246 -3.64 -15.00 -24.14
N GLU A 247 -4.73 -14.47 -24.73
CA GLU A 247 -4.92 -13.04 -24.93
C GLU A 247 -5.04 -12.27 -23.61
N ARG A 248 -4.88 -10.95 -23.67
CA ARG A 248 -5.04 -10.07 -22.50
C ARG A 248 -6.45 -10.25 -21.94
N PRO A 249 -6.61 -10.69 -20.68
CA PRO A 249 -7.94 -10.81 -20.10
C PRO A 249 -8.56 -9.43 -19.92
N SER A 250 -9.88 -9.32 -20.03
CA SER A 250 -10.56 -8.06 -19.72
C SER A 250 -10.51 -7.78 -18.21
N PRO A 251 -10.11 -6.58 -17.76
CA PRO A 251 -10.13 -6.22 -16.34
C PRO A 251 -11.55 -6.35 -15.76
N ARG A 252 -11.69 -7.01 -14.60
CA ARG A 252 -12.96 -7.10 -13.86
C ARG A 252 -12.88 -6.28 -12.59
N VAL A 253 -13.02 -4.96 -12.71
CA VAL A 253 -12.90 -4.03 -11.57
C VAL A 253 -14.07 -4.25 -10.61
N ARG A 254 -13.77 -4.68 -9.38
CA ARG A 254 -14.75 -4.72 -8.28
C ARG A 254 -14.84 -3.36 -7.60
N ARG A 255 -15.95 -3.10 -6.91
CA ARG A 255 -16.07 -1.91 -6.04
C ARG A 255 -14.95 -1.91 -4.99
N LEU A 256 -14.34 -0.75 -4.74
CA LEU A 256 -13.36 -0.54 -3.68
C LEU A 256 -14.02 -0.89 -2.34
N PRO A 257 -13.50 -1.88 -1.58
CA PRO A 257 -14.01 -2.19 -0.25
C PRO A 257 -13.69 -1.08 0.74
N PRO A 258 -14.40 -1.02 1.88
CA PRO A 258 -13.97 -0.23 3.03
C PRO A 258 -12.54 -0.59 3.47
N PRO A 259 -11.75 0.37 3.97
CA PRO A 259 -10.43 0.08 4.51
C PRO A 259 -10.57 -0.75 5.79
N GLY A 260 -9.83 -1.85 5.86
CA GLY A 260 -9.67 -2.66 7.08
C GLY A 260 -8.51 -2.18 7.95
N ASP A 261 -8.42 -2.71 9.16
CA ASP A 261 -7.27 -2.48 10.04
C ASP A 261 -6.15 -3.50 9.74
N SER A 262 -4.91 -3.04 9.62
CA SER A 262 -3.75 -3.94 9.59
C SER A 262 -3.21 -4.16 11.01
N THR A 263 -3.10 -5.43 11.40
CA THR A 263 -2.48 -5.86 12.67
C THR A 263 -1.04 -6.35 12.49
N ALA A 264 -0.54 -6.37 11.24
CA ALA A 264 0.77 -6.89 10.90
C ALA A 264 1.87 -5.90 11.34
N ARG A 265 2.85 -6.39 12.12
CA ARG A 265 4.00 -5.60 12.58
C ARG A 265 5.26 -5.80 11.72
N THR A 266 5.29 -6.88 10.95
CA THR A 266 6.41 -7.22 10.05
C THR A 266 5.92 -7.24 8.62
N PRO A 267 6.75 -6.81 7.65
CA PRO A 267 6.43 -7.02 6.25
C PRO A 267 6.31 -8.52 5.97
N VAL A 268 5.16 -8.94 5.48
CA VAL A 268 4.91 -10.34 5.13
C VAL A 268 4.37 -10.38 3.71
N LEU A 269 4.96 -11.26 2.89
CA LEU A 269 4.43 -11.66 1.60
C LEU A 269 4.04 -13.13 1.70
N HIS A 270 2.74 -13.40 1.59
CA HIS A 270 2.22 -14.73 1.39
C HIS A 270 1.55 -14.78 0.02
N LEU A 271 2.21 -15.44 -0.94
CA LEU A 271 1.76 -15.50 -2.32
C LEU A 271 1.46 -16.95 -2.70
N LEU A 272 0.19 -17.21 -2.99
CA LEU A 272 -0.32 -18.44 -3.56
C LEU A 272 -1.07 -18.08 -4.84
N THR A 273 -0.59 -18.56 -5.98
CA THR A 273 -1.09 -18.15 -7.29
C THR A 273 -1.66 -19.35 -8.03
N GLU A 274 -2.84 -19.18 -8.62
CA GLU A 274 -3.44 -20.16 -9.52
C GLU A 274 -2.92 -19.94 -10.95
N GLY A 275 -2.45 -20.99 -11.62
CA GLY A 275 -2.05 -20.94 -13.03
C GLY A 275 -3.05 -21.67 -13.91
N ARG A 276 -3.61 -21.00 -14.91
CA ARG A 276 -4.45 -21.62 -15.94
C ARG A 276 -3.87 -21.39 -17.32
N LEU A 277 -3.41 -22.47 -17.94
CA LEU A 277 -2.81 -22.45 -19.28
C LEU A 277 -3.62 -23.34 -20.23
N PRO A 278 -4.37 -22.76 -21.18
CA PRO A 278 -5.05 -23.52 -22.23
C PRO A 278 -4.06 -24.36 -23.06
N TYR A 279 -4.48 -25.55 -23.52
CA TYR A 279 -3.58 -26.48 -24.22
C TYR A 279 -3.07 -25.95 -25.56
N ASP A 280 -3.88 -25.20 -26.30
CA ASP A 280 -3.50 -24.52 -27.53
C ASP A 280 -2.41 -23.46 -27.29
N VAL A 281 -2.56 -22.67 -26.23
CA VAL A 281 -1.55 -21.69 -25.79
C VAL A 281 -0.27 -22.41 -25.35
N ALA A 282 -0.38 -23.46 -24.53
CA ALA A 282 0.76 -24.26 -24.10
C ALA A 282 1.49 -24.90 -25.31
N SER A 283 0.75 -25.41 -26.27
CA SER A 283 1.28 -25.98 -27.52
C SER A 283 2.05 -24.95 -28.32
N SER A 284 1.54 -23.71 -28.42
CA SER A 284 2.23 -22.61 -29.10
C SER A 284 3.53 -22.22 -28.40
N ILE A 285 3.51 -22.12 -27.06
CA ILE A 285 4.71 -21.84 -26.26
C ILE A 285 5.75 -22.95 -26.47
N LEU A 286 5.38 -24.21 -26.25
CA LEU A 286 6.29 -25.34 -26.37
C LEU A 286 6.80 -25.53 -27.80
N THR A 287 5.97 -25.32 -28.81
CA THR A 287 6.41 -25.35 -30.22
C THR A 287 7.49 -24.31 -30.46
N ARG A 288 7.30 -23.07 -29.96
CA ARG A 288 8.27 -22.00 -30.15
C ARG A 288 9.62 -22.32 -29.49
N GLU A 289 9.58 -22.86 -28.28
CA GLU A 289 10.79 -23.17 -27.50
C GLU A 289 11.52 -24.43 -27.98
N LEU A 290 10.79 -25.45 -28.46
CA LEU A 290 11.37 -26.76 -28.78
C LEU A 290 11.60 -26.98 -30.27
N ARG A 291 11.11 -26.11 -31.16
CA ARG A 291 11.32 -26.25 -32.60
C ARG A 291 12.79 -26.29 -32.97
N GLY A 292 13.17 -27.27 -33.78
CA GLY A 292 14.56 -27.55 -34.18
C GLY A 292 15.35 -28.37 -33.17
N THR A 293 14.79 -28.68 -31.99
CA THR A 293 15.47 -29.52 -31.00
C THR A 293 15.60 -30.95 -31.53
N GLU A 294 16.80 -31.52 -31.42
CA GLU A 294 17.04 -32.92 -31.76
C GLU A 294 16.57 -33.84 -30.62
N ILE A 295 15.66 -34.76 -30.93
CA ILE A 295 15.26 -35.86 -30.06
C ILE A 295 15.75 -37.18 -30.64
N ARG A 296 16.14 -38.10 -29.76
CA ARG A 296 16.57 -39.44 -30.16
C ARG A 296 15.43 -40.43 -29.91
N VAL A 297 14.94 -41.04 -30.99
CA VAL A 297 13.89 -42.05 -30.93
C VAL A 297 14.48 -43.35 -31.49
N ALA A 298 14.65 -44.35 -30.62
CA ALA A 298 15.42 -45.56 -30.91
C ALA A 298 16.84 -45.23 -31.42
N ALA A 299 17.17 -45.64 -32.65
CA ALA A 299 18.46 -45.37 -33.30
C ALA A 299 18.48 -44.07 -34.12
N GLN A 300 17.34 -43.39 -34.29
CA GLN A 300 17.21 -42.24 -35.18
C GLN A 300 17.27 -40.91 -34.41
N LYS A 301 17.93 -39.92 -35.00
CA LYS A 301 17.86 -38.52 -34.57
C LYS A 301 16.81 -37.80 -35.38
N LEU A 302 15.84 -37.19 -34.71
CA LEU A 302 14.71 -36.49 -35.33
C LEU A 302 14.69 -35.06 -34.81
N ALA A 303 14.42 -34.09 -35.68
CA ALA A 303 14.20 -32.70 -35.29
C ALA A 303 12.71 -32.48 -35.00
N VAL A 304 12.40 -31.76 -33.92
CA VAL A 304 11.02 -31.36 -33.59
C VAL A 304 10.61 -30.18 -34.47
N ASP A 305 9.54 -30.33 -35.26
CA ASP A 305 8.96 -29.25 -36.07
C ASP A 305 7.88 -28.47 -35.30
N SER A 306 6.97 -29.19 -34.65
CA SER A 306 5.89 -28.64 -33.83
C SER A 306 5.42 -29.61 -32.75
N LEU A 307 4.71 -29.07 -31.74
CA LEU A 307 4.18 -29.80 -30.61
C LEU A 307 2.72 -29.41 -30.35
N HIS A 308 1.87 -30.43 -30.11
CA HIS A 308 0.47 -30.27 -29.74
C HIS A 308 0.16 -31.03 -28.45
N LEU A 309 -0.45 -30.35 -27.48
CA LEU A 309 -0.93 -30.93 -26.24
C LEU A 309 -2.43 -31.19 -26.31
N MET A 310 -2.86 -32.33 -25.80
CA MET A 310 -4.27 -32.70 -25.71
C MET A 310 -4.54 -33.43 -24.39
N GLY A 311 -5.63 -33.11 -23.71
CA GLY A 311 -6.08 -33.90 -22.56
C GLY A 311 -6.63 -35.25 -23.01
N VAL A 312 -6.25 -36.33 -22.32
CA VAL A 312 -6.75 -37.68 -22.62
C VAL A 312 -7.53 -38.33 -21.47
N GLY A 313 -7.75 -37.61 -20.37
CA GLY A 313 -8.48 -38.08 -19.19
C GLY A 313 -7.56 -38.47 -18.03
N ASP A 314 -8.12 -38.60 -16.83
CA ASP A 314 -7.41 -39.00 -15.59
C ASP A 314 -6.16 -38.16 -15.25
N GLY A 315 -6.14 -36.87 -15.63
CA GLY A 315 -4.99 -36.00 -15.43
C GLY A 315 -3.81 -36.23 -16.40
N ARG A 316 -3.98 -37.09 -17.42
CA ARG A 316 -2.97 -37.36 -18.45
C ARG A 316 -3.09 -36.42 -19.63
N LEU A 317 -1.93 -36.12 -20.23
CA LEU A 317 -1.78 -35.35 -21.46
C LEU A 317 -1.15 -36.21 -22.55
N ALA A 318 -1.70 -36.13 -23.75
CA ALA A 318 -1.01 -36.55 -24.97
C ALA A 318 -0.17 -35.40 -25.52
N VAL A 319 1.07 -35.72 -25.89
CA VAL A 319 2.03 -34.86 -26.57
C VAL A 319 2.19 -35.38 -27.99
N GLY A 320 1.58 -34.69 -28.95
CA GLY A 320 1.78 -34.91 -30.38
C GLY A 320 2.99 -34.12 -30.88
N LEU A 321 4.00 -34.81 -31.37
CA LEU A 321 5.25 -34.24 -31.89
C LEU A 321 5.29 -34.45 -33.40
N GLN A 322 5.26 -33.35 -34.16
CA GLN A 322 5.60 -33.40 -35.57
C GLN A 322 7.13 -33.35 -35.69
N VAL A 323 7.70 -34.30 -36.41
CA VAL A 323 9.15 -34.47 -36.51
C VAL A 323 9.62 -34.62 -37.95
N SER A 324 10.85 -34.17 -38.19
CA SER A 324 11.57 -34.26 -39.46
C SER A 324 12.97 -34.85 -39.29
N GLY A 325 13.61 -35.22 -40.41
CA GLY A 325 14.92 -35.90 -40.43
C GLY A 325 14.91 -37.15 -41.30
N PRO A 326 15.56 -38.25 -40.90
CA PRO A 326 15.55 -39.52 -41.62
C PRO A 326 14.14 -40.11 -41.81
N VAL A 327 13.21 -39.78 -40.91
CA VAL A 327 11.80 -40.15 -40.99
C VAL A 327 10.97 -38.91 -40.65
N LYS A 328 9.99 -38.60 -41.51
CA LYS A 328 9.03 -37.51 -41.27
C LYS A 328 7.70 -38.08 -40.79
N GLY A 329 7.13 -37.53 -39.73
CA GLY A 329 5.86 -38.04 -39.20
C GLY A 329 5.34 -37.32 -37.96
N MET A 330 4.23 -37.84 -37.44
CA MET A 330 3.65 -37.43 -36.16
C MET A 330 3.85 -38.57 -35.16
N LEU A 331 4.40 -38.26 -33.99
CA LEU A 331 4.60 -39.19 -32.88
C LEU A 331 3.72 -38.73 -31.71
N TYR A 332 3.09 -39.67 -31.00
CA TYR A 332 2.35 -39.35 -29.76
C TYR A 332 2.98 -40.04 -28.57
N ALA A 333 3.17 -39.28 -27.49
CA ALA A 333 3.46 -39.79 -26.16
C ALA A 333 2.37 -39.36 -25.18
N VAL A 334 2.16 -40.12 -24.11
CA VAL A 334 1.18 -39.82 -23.06
C VAL A 334 1.87 -39.91 -21.69
N GLY A 335 1.52 -38.98 -20.79
CA GLY A 335 2.03 -38.97 -19.42
C GLY A 335 1.28 -37.99 -18.54
N HIS A 336 1.64 -37.92 -17.26
CA HIS A 336 1.12 -36.95 -16.31
C HIS A 336 2.05 -35.75 -16.19
N PRO A 337 1.56 -34.52 -16.30
CA PRO A 337 2.35 -33.34 -15.97
C PRO A 337 2.62 -33.28 -14.47
N ALA A 338 3.85 -32.94 -14.10
CA ALA A 338 4.28 -32.68 -12.73
C ALA A 338 5.04 -31.35 -12.70
N TYR A 339 4.87 -30.59 -11.61
CA TYR A 339 5.60 -29.34 -11.37
C TYR A 339 6.50 -29.52 -10.14
N ASP A 340 7.80 -29.32 -10.33
CA ASP A 340 8.77 -29.27 -9.25
C ASP A 340 8.92 -27.81 -8.78
N THR A 341 8.48 -27.54 -7.55
CA THR A 341 8.54 -26.20 -6.95
C THR A 341 9.96 -25.78 -6.58
N ALA A 342 10.89 -26.73 -6.34
CA ALA A 342 12.27 -26.43 -5.99
C ALA A 342 13.08 -25.99 -7.22
N THR A 343 12.84 -26.64 -8.37
CA THR A 343 13.54 -26.29 -9.63
C THR A 343 12.73 -25.39 -10.55
N SER A 344 11.47 -25.12 -10.21
CA SER A 344 10.52 -24.36 -11.05
C SER A 344 10.35 -24.96 -12.45
N LYS A 345 10.31 -26.30 -12.54
CA LYS A 345 10.22 -27.02 -13.82
C LYS A 345 8.91 -27.79 -13.93
N LEU A 346 8.27 -27.65 -15.08
CA LEU A 346 7.20 -28.54 -15.52
C LEU A 346 7.81 -29.69 -16.32
N PHE A 347 7.47 -30.92 -15.96
CA PHE A 347 7.97 -32.14 -16.62
C PHE A 347 6.91 -33.24 -16.61
N MET A 348 7.17 -34.34 -17.32
CA MET A 348 6.30 -35.53 -17.33
C MET A 348 7.14 -36.76 -16.98
N PRO A 349 7.14 -37.24 -15.72
CA PRO A 349 8.04 -38.31 -15.27
C PRO A 349 7.75 -39.67 -15.91
N ASP A 350 6.51 -39.90 -16.32
CA ASP A 350 6.02 -41.17 -16.85
C ASP A 350 5.64 -41.08 -18.33
N LEU A 351 6.26 -40.15 -19.07
CA LEU A 351 6.03 -39.96 -20.49
C LEU A 351 6.39 -41.23 -21.28
N GLN A 352 5.39 -41.82 -21.94
CA GLN A 352 5.55 -43.03 -22.72
C GLN A 352 4.96 -42.87 -24.12
N TRP A 353 5.63 -43.42 -25.14
CA TRP A 353 5.06 -43.48 -26.49
C TRP A 353 3.73 -44.24 -26.50
N ASP A 354 2.74 -43.67 -27.16
CA ASP A 354 1.43 -44.30 -27.36
C ASP A 354 1.57 -45.58 -28.22
N VAL A 355 0.64 -46.52 -28.03
CA VAL A 355 0.63 -47.83 -28.71
C VAL A 355 0.65 -47.69 -30.23
N GLY A 356 -0.09 -46.73 -30.79
CA GLY A 356 -0.09 -46.47 -32.23
C GLY A 356 1.29 -45.99 -32.72
N THR A 357 1.95 -45.13 -31.95
CA THR A 357 3.30 -44.65 -32.26
C THR A 357 4.34 -45.75 -32.13
N ARG A 358 4.23 -46.61 -31.10
CA ARG A 358 5.10 -47.80 -30.96
C ARG A 358 4.99 -48.70 -32.18
N GLY A 359 3.77 -48.95 -32.68
CA GLY A 359 3.52 -49.75 -33.88
C GLY A 359 4.10 -49.15 -35.17
N VAL A 360 4.01 -47.83 -35.34
CA VAL A 360 4.60 -47.14 -36.50
C VAL A 360 6.13 -47.13 -36.43
N LEU A 361 6.71 -46.93 -35.24
CA LEU A 361 8.16 -46.94 -35.05
C LEU A 361 8.76 -48.34 -35.26
N THR A 362 8.11 -49.40 -34.77
CA THR A 362 8.56 -50.78 -35.02
C THR A 362 8.46 -51.14 -36.50
N GLY A 363 7.37 -50.75 -37.19
CA GLY A 363 7.22 -50.94 -38.62
C GLY A 363 8.25 -50.17 -39.46
N ALA A 364 8.54 -48.92 -39.11
CA ALA A 364 9.54 -48.10 -39.81
C ALA A 364 10.98 -48.62 -39.59
N LEU A 365 11.29 -49.11 -38.39
CA LEU A 365 12.58 -49.75 -38.09
C LEU A 365 12.75 -51.08 -38.80
N ALA A 366 11.68 -51.87 -38.97
CA ALA A 366 11.72 -53.10 -39.79
C ALA A 366 11.98 -52.79 -41.27
N TRP A 367 11.40 -51.69 -41.78
CA TRP A 367 11.64 -51.23 -43.15
C TRP A 367 13.08 -50.71 -43.36
N LEU A 368 13.59 -49.88 -42.45
CA LEU A 368 14.97 -49.37 -42.50
C LEU A 368 16.03 -50.45 -42.21
N GLY A 369 15.68 -51.46 -41.42
CA GLY A 369 16.56 -52.58 -41.04
C GLY A 369 16.63 -53.72 -42.05
N GLY A 370 15.95 -53.62 -43.20
CA GLY A 370 16.11 -54.58 -44.30
C GLY A 370 15.59 -55.98 -44.01
N LYS A 371 14.41 -56.12 -43.39
CA LYS A 371 13.64 -57.37 -43.47
C LYS A 371 12.20 -57.08 -43.87
N ALA A 372 11.96 -57.11 -45.18
CA ALA A 372 10.64 -57.40 -45.70
C ALA A 372 10.32 -58.87 -45.35
N VAL A 373 9.17 -59.05 -44.69
CA VAL A 373 8.37 -60.28 -44.49
C VAL A 373 9.13 -61.59 -44.32
#